data_AF-A0A183EH06-F1
#
_entry.id   AF-A0A183EH06-F1
#
_cell.length_a   1.000
_cell.length_b   1.000
_cell.length_c   1.000
_cell.angle_alpha   90.00
_cell.angle_beta   90.00
_cell.angle_gamma   90.00
#
_symmetry.space_group_name_H-M   'P 1'
#
loop_
_entity.id
_entity.type
_entity.pdbx_description
1 polymer ?
#
loop_
_entity_poly.entity_id
_entity_poly.type
_entity_poly.pdbx_seq_one_letter_code
_entity_poly.pdbx_strand_id
1 'polypeptide(L)'
;MITCVFSNDFVLSIRFEDPFHGIIYSEKGFPNCIYVNASILSQTSYTIKVPLDGCETAYNADGHLENAIVIQESSSRVSESDKKYLLTCIPASTTVRQDIVLR
;
A
#
# COMPACT_ATOMS: atom_id res chain seq x y z
N MET A 1 -4.95 -3.64 9.36
CA MET A 1 -4.01 -4.79 9.35
C MET A 1 -3.36 -4.80 7.97
N ILE A 2 -2.03 -4.85 7.91
CA ILE A 2 -1.28 -4.93 6.64
C ILE A 2 -0.88 -6.38 6.44
N THR A 3 -1.25 -6.96 5.31
CA THR A 3 -0.86 -8.32 4.95
C THR A 3 -0.16 -8.30 3.59
N CYS A 4 1.08 -8.79 3.56
CA CYS A 4 1.77 -9.10 2.31
C CYS A 4 1.28 -10.44 1.77
N VAL A 5 0.61 -10.43 0.63
CA VAL A 5 0.30 -11.67 -0.09
C VAL A 5 1.37 -11.83 -1.15
N PHE A 6 2.18 -12.88 -1.06
CA PHE A 6 3.28 -13.22 -2.00
C PHE A 6 2.78 -13.65 -3.39
N SER A 7 1.81 -12.92 -3.94
CA SER A 7 1.24 -13.20 -5.26
C SER A 7 0.79 -11.95 -6.02
N ASN A 8 1.31 -10.74 -5.71
CA ASN A 8 1.41 -9.54 -6.58
C ASN A 8 1.13 -8.19 -5.88
N ASP A 9 0.49 -8.18 -4.71
CA ASP A 9 0.01 -6.92 -4.08
C ASP A 9 0.28 -6.86 -2.56
N PHE A 10 0.48 -5.65 -2.03
CA PHE A 10 0.14 -5.36 -0.63
C PHE A 10 -1.37 -5.33 -0.47
N VAL A 11 -1.90 -5.99 0.56
CA VAL A 11 -3.30 -5.86 0.95
C VAL A 11 -3.38 -5.05 2.24
N LEU A 12 -3.96 -3.86 2.16
CA LEU A 12 -4.20 -2.99 3.31
C LEU A 12 -5.70 -2.88 3.56
N SER A 13 -6.12 -3.33 4.74
CA SER A 13 -7.49 -3.11 5.24
C SER A 13 -7.51 -1.98 6.28
N ILE A 14 -8.34 -0.97 6.00
CA ILE A 14 -8.52 0.24 6.79
C ILE A 14 -9.98 0.26 7.28
N ARG A 15 -10.16 0.66 8.55
CA ARG A 15 -11.48 0.90 9.15
C ARG A 15 -11.50 2.28 9.77
N PHE A 16 -12.61 2.96 9.58
CA PHE A 16 -12.92 4.29 10.12
C PHE A 16 -14.09 4.16 11.10
N GLU A 17 -14.15 5.08 12.06
CA GLU A 17 -15.27 5.14 13.02
C GLU A 17 -16.56 5.59 12.33
N ASP A 18 -16.45 6.60 11.46
CA ASP A 18 -17.51 7.16 10.63
C ASP A 18 -17.26 6.90 9.13
N PRO A 19 -18.26 7.08 8.26
CA PRO A 19 -18.07 6.98 6.82
C PRO A 19 -16.95 7.92 6.33
N PHE A 20 -15.96 7.34 5.66
CA PHE A 20 -14.86 8.12 5.08
C PHE A 20 -15.30 8.76 3.77
N HIS A 21 -14.86 10.00 3.52
CA HIS A 21 -15.26 10.80 2.36
C HIS A 21 -14.08 11.31 1.52
N GLY A 22 -12.87 10.95 1.92
CA GLY A 22 -11.63 11.43 1.34
C GLY A 22 -11.10 10.57 0.20
N ILE A 23 -9.77 10.62 0.00
CA ILE A 23 -9.05 9.92 -1.06
C ILE A 23 -7.89 9.13 -0.45
N ILE A 24 -7.64 7.93 -0.97
CA ILE A 24 -6.48 7.11 -0.60
C ILE A 24 -5.64 6.87 -1.86
N TYR A 25 -4.37 7.26 -1.81
CA TYR A 25 -3.49 7.26 -2.99
C TYR A 25 -2.02 7.05 -2.65
N SER A 26 -1.19 6.68 -3.63
CA SER A 26 0.28 6.61 -3.47
C SER A 26 0.88 8.01 -3.33
N GLU A 27 1.74 8.23 -2.33
CA GLU A 27 2.36 9.55 -2.11
C GLU A 27 3.13 10.03 -3.35
N LYS A 28 3.83 9.09 -3.99
CA LYS A 28 4.69 9.34 -5.14
C LYS A 28 4.04 8.78 -6.42
N GLY A 29 4.54 9.28 -7.54
CA GLY A 29 4.15 8.88 -8.89
C GLY A 29 3.37 9.99 -9.58
N PHE A 30 3.62 10.28 -10.86
CA PHE A 30 2.83 11.27 -11.58
C PHE A 30 2.18 10.63 -12.82
N PRO A 31 0.83 10.47 -12.84
CA PRO A 31 -0.11 10.76 -11.75
C PRO A 31 -0.03 9.76 -10.59
N ASN A 32 -0.42 10.18 -9.38
CA ASN A 32 -0.51 9.29 -8.21
C ASN A 32 -1.49 8.14 -8.49
N CYS A 33 -1.20 6.94 -8.02
CA CYS A 33 -2.16 5.84 -8.05
C CYS A 33 -3.26 6.08 -7.02
N ILE A 34 -4.51 6.25 -7.48
CA ILE A 34 -5.68 6.41 -6.60
C ILE A 34 -6.31 5.05 -6.35
N TYR A 35 -6.36 4.64 -5.09
CA TYR A 35 -6.95 3.36 -4.68
C TYR A 35 -8.41 3.51 -4.24
N VAL A 36 -8.74 4.62 -3.58
CA VAL A 36 -10.10 4.93 -3.13
C VAL A 36 -10.40 6.39 -3.39
N ASN A 37 -11.56 6.66 -3.96
CA ASN A 37 -12.19 7.97 -3.99
C ASN A 37 -13.57 7.86 -3.31
N ALA A 38 -13.60 8.18 -2.02
CA ALA A 38 -14.79 7.99 -1.19
C ALA A 38 -15.82 9.12 -1.34
N SER A 39 -15.51 10.16 -2.13
CA SER A 39 -16.51 11.14 -2.55
C SER A 39 -17.57 10.54 -3.49
N ILE A 40 -17.29 9.38 -4.11
CA ILE A 40 -18.25 8.65 -4.96
C ILE A 40 -19.07 7.67 -4.13
N LEU A 41 -18.40 6.89 -3.27
CA LEU A 41 -19.02 5.88 -2.41
C LEU A 41 -18.32 5.84 -1.05
N SER A 42 -18.95 6.46 -0.06
CA SER A 42 -18.47 6.50 1.32
C SER A 42 -18.78 5.20 2.08
N GLN A 43 -17.78 4.66 2.77
CA GLN A 43 -17.89 3.46 3.58
C GLN A 43 -17.05 3.65 4.85
N THR A 44 -17.32 2.82 5.86
CA THR A 44 -16.51 2.78 7.10
C THR A 44 -15.32 1.82 6.99
N SER A 45 -15.20 1.07 5.90
CA SER A 45 -14.09 0.15 5.70
C SER A 45 -13.69 0.03 4.24
N TYR A 46 -12.39 -0.03 3.98
CA TYR A 46 -11.83 -0.27 2.65
C TYR A 46 -10.73 -1.32 2.72
N THR A 47 -10.66 -2.17 1.70
CA THR A 47 -9.52 -3.04 1.45
C THR A 47 -8.92 -2.65 0.11
N ILE A 48 -7.69 -2.14 0.14
CA ILE A 48 -6.97 -1.72 -1.06
C ILE A 48 -5.88 -2.74 -1.41
N LYS A 49 -5.61 -2.85 -2.71
CA LYS A 49 -4.49 -3.62 -3.25
C LYS A 49 -3.50 -2.65 -3.85
N VAL A 50 -2.29 -2.61 -3.31
CA VAL A 50 -1.19 -1.81 -3.85
C VAL A 50 -0.24 -2.75 -4.58
N PRO A 51 0.00 -2.56 -5.88
CA PRO A 51 0.82 -3.49 -6.65
C PRO A 51 2.26 -3.48 -6.15
N LEU A 52 2.88 -4.67 -6.09
CA LEU A 52 4.29 -4.81 -5.75
C LEU A 52 5.21 -4.31 -6.87
N ASP A 53 4.69 -4.24 -8.09
CA ASP A 53 5.34 -3.70 -9.28
C ASP A 53 4.48 -2.56 -9.86
N GLY A 54 4.97 -1.33 -9.73
CA GLY A 54 4.24 -0.11 -10.10
C GLY A 54 3.75 0.71 -8.90
N CYS A 55 3.08 1.83 -9.20
CA CYS A 55 2.61 2.79 -8.20
C CYS A 55 3.68 3.28 -7.21
N GLU A 56 4.94 3.36 -7.69
CA GLU A 56 6.12 3.72 -6.90
C GLU A 56 6.45 2.72 -5.77
N THR A 57 5.97 1.48 -5.87
CA THR A 57 6.53 0.42 -5.05
C THR A 57 7.96 0.13 -5.49
N ALA A 58 8.90 0.20 -4.55
CA ALA A 58 10.32 0.04 -4.85
C ALA A 58 11.05 -0.69 -3.71
N TYR A 59 12.20 -1.27 -4.02
CA TYR A 59 13.06 -1.85 -3.01
C TYR A 59 13.78 -0.76 -2.21
N ASN A 60 13.80 -0.90 -0.88
CA ASN A 60 14.60 -0.09 0.01
C ASN A 60 16.05 -0.64 0.11
N ALA A 61 16.90 0.04 0.87
CA ALA A 61 18.32 -0.34 1.04
C ALA A 61 18.52 -1.72 1.68
N ASP A 62 17.54 -2.21 2.43
CA ASP A 62 17.56 -3.51 3.10
C ASP A 62 17.00 -4.65 2.22
N GLY A 63 16.59 -4.34 0.99
CA GLY A 63 16.00 -5.31 0.06
C GLY A 63 14.53 -5.64 0.33
N HIS A 64 13.82 -4.78 1.08
CA HIS A 64 12.37 -4.89 1.28
C HIS A 64 11.61 -4.05 0.26
N LEU A 65 10.45 -4.51 -0.19
CA LEU A 65 9.58 -3.69 -1.04
C LEU A 65 8.85 -2.68 -0.16
N GLU A 66 8.81 -1.43 -0.57
CA GLU A 66 8.15 -0.34 0.15
C GLU A 66 7.24 0.49 -0.76
N ASN A 67 6.12 0.93 -0.19
CA ASN A 67 5.23 1.90 -0.82
C ASN A 67 4.69 2.88 0.23
N ALA A 68 4.63 4.16 -0.09
CA ALA A 68 4.05 5.18 0.78
C ALA A 68 2.64 5.54 0.33
N ILE A 69 1.66 5.44 1.23
CA ILE A 69 0.26 5.73 0.96
C ILE A 69 -0.18 6.92 1.80
N VAL A 70 -0.98 7.79 1.20
CA VAL A 70 -1.63 8.92 1.85
C VAL A 70 -3.12 8.64 1.97
N ILE A 71 -3.65 8.82 3.19
CA ILE A 71 -5.08 8.92 3.47
C ILE A 71 -5.38 10.39 3.69
N GLN A 72 -6.01 11.01 2.71
CA GLN A 72 -6.41 12.40 2.75
C GLN A 72 -7.89 12.48 3.12
N GLU A 73 -8.23 13.11 4.25
CA GLU A 73 -9.61 13.11 4.77
C GLU A 73 -10.54 14.02 3.96
N SER A 74 -10.02 15.15 3.48
CA SER A 74 -10.76 16.10 2.64
C SER A 74 -10.36 15.95 1.17
N SER A 75 -11.31 15.66 0.28
CA SER A 75 -11.03 15.52 -1.17
C SER A 75 -10.56 16.82 -1.85
N SER A 76 -10.65 17.96 -1.18
CA SER A 76 -10.36 19.28 -1.77
C SER A 76 -9.02 19.88 -1.35
N ARG A 77 -8.48 19.50 -0.18
CA ARG A 77 -7.25 20.08 0.37
C ARG A 77 -6.49 19.07 1.23
N VAL A 78 -5.17 19.14 1.16
CA VAL A 78 -4.29 18.46 2.10
C VAL A 78 -4.40 19.18 3.46
N SER A 79 -4.52 18.41 4.53
CA SER A 79 -4.74 18.90 5.88
C SER A 79 -3.84 18.20 6.90
N GLU A 80 -3.71 18.75 8.10
CA GLU A 80 -2.92 18.12 9.18
C GLU A 80 -3.51 16.78 9.65
N SER A 81 -4.80 16.52 9.39
CA SER A 81 -5.41 15.23 9.72
C SER A 81 -5.09 14.14 8.70
N ASP A 82 -4.46 14.49 7.57
CA ASP A 82 -4.05 13.53 6.57
C ASP A 82 -2.93 12.63 7.12
N LYS A 83 -3.07 11.32 6.91
CA LYS A 83 -2.15 10.33 7.45
C LYS A 83 -1.35 9.69 6.35
N LYS A 84 -0.04 9.60 6.58
CA LYS A 84 0.88 8.88 5.71
C LYS A 84 1.28 7.55 6.35
N TYR A 85 1.20 6.48 5.57
CA TYR A 85 1.58 5.14 5.96
C TYR A 85 2.69 4.63 5.04
N LEU A 86 3.77 4.15 5.63
CA LEU A 86 4.79 3.37 4.92
C LEU A 86 4.41 1.89 5.01
N LEU A 87 4.11 1.30 3.86
CA LEU A 87 4.00 -0.14 3.75
C LEU A 87 5.37 -0.73 3.47
N THR A 88 5.76 -1.75 4.22
CA THR A 88 6.99 -2.50 4.01
C THR A 88 6.65 -3.98 3.89
N CYS A 89 7.09 -4.60 2.80
CA CYS A 89 7.00 -6.02 2.57
C CYS A 89 8.38 -6.64 2.68
N ILE A 90 8.55 -7.47 3.70
CA ILE A 90 9.78 -8.26 3.88
C ILE A 90 9.60 -9.52 3.04
N PRO A 91 10.38 -9.74 1.98
CA PRO A 91 10.34 -11.00 1.26
C PRO A 91 10.66 -12.11 2.25
N ALA A 92 9.76 -13.09 2.41
CA ALA A 92 10.12 -14.29 3.13
C ALA A 92 11.30 -14.86 2.35
N SER A 93 12.49 -14.86 2.95
CA SER A 93 13.69 -15.44 2.36
C SER A 93 13.27 -16.77 1.76
N THR A 94 13.25 -16.86 0.43
CA THR A 94 13.24 -18.15 -0.20
C THR A 94 14.53 -18.77 0.32
N THR A 95 14.43 -19.64 1.32
CA THR A 95 15.50 -20.57 1.65
C THR A 95 15.97 -21.06 0.30
N VAL A 96 17.16 -20.62 -0.11
CA VAL A 96 17.76 -21.02 -1.37
C VAL A 96 17.66 -22.53 -1.34
N ARG A 97 16.84 -23.12 -2.22
CA ARG A 97 17.04 -24.53 -2.57
C ARG A 97 18.42 -24.51 -3.19
N GLN A 98 19.44 -24.70 -2.36
CA GLN A 98 20.70 -25.21 -2.81
C GLN A 98 20.33 -26.60 -3.32
N ASP A 99 20.03 -26.69 -4.62
CA ASP A 99 20.20 -27.95 -5.32
C ASP A 99 21.68 -28.26 -5.18
N ILE A 100 22.01 -29.06 -4.16
CA ILE A 100 23.30 -29.71 -4.05
C ILE A 100 23.36 -30.62 -5.28
N VAL A 101 24.00 -30.13 -6.35
CA VAL A 101 24.46 -30.99 -7.43
C VAL A 101 25.59 -31.80 -6.84
N LEU A 102 25.27 -33.00 -6.37
CA LEU A 102 26.28 -34.03 -6.12
C LEU A 102 26.89 -34.39 -7.48
N ARG A 103 28.19 -34.11 -7.62
CA ARG A 103 29.05 -34.74 -8.62
C ARG A 103 29.82 -35.88 -7.96
#